data_AF-A0A257JHT3-F1
#
_entry.id   AF-A0A257JHT3-F1
#
_cell.length_a   1.000
_cell.length_b   1.000
_cell.length_c   1.000
_cell.angle_alpha   90.00
_cell.angle_beta   90.00
_cell.angle_gamma   90.00
#
_symmetry.space_group_name_H-M   'P 1'
#
loop_
_entity.id
_entity.type
_entity.pdbx_description
1 polymer ?
#
loop_
_entity_poly.entity_id
_entity_poly.type
_entity_poly.pdbx_seq_one_letter_code
_entity_poly.pdbx_strand_id
1 'polypeptide(L)' 'MAEEAEVASVITFLLSPGAAFVTGITVQIDGGVSLGGSAFKTADHDRSQPFQGFHRAIKPKVLS' A
#
# COMPACT_ATOMS: atom_id res chain seq x y z
N MET A 1 0.80 -8.36 -4.81
CA MET A 1 1.43 -7.10 -5.26
C MET A 1 0.51 -5.98 -4.80
N ALA A 2 1.06 -4.82 -4.46
CA ALA A 2 0.23 -3.65 -4.13
C ALA A 2 -0.40 -3.07 -5.41
N GLU A 3 -1.63 -2.57 -5.29
CA GLU A 3 -2.33 -1.87 -6.38
C GLU A 3 -1.99 -0.37 -6.34
N GLU A 4 -2.04 0.31 -7.49
CA GLU A 4 -1.72 1.75 -7.52
C GLU A 4 -2.68 2.59 -6.67
N ALA A 5 -3.91 2.11 -6.47
CA ALA A 5 -4.89 2.76 -5.61
C ALA A 5 -4.53 2.71 -4.12
N GLU A 6 -3.81 1.70 -3.66
CA GLU A 6 -3.35 1.62 -2.26
C GLU A 6 -2.34 2.74 -1.97
N VAL A 7 -1.41 2.98 -2.89
CA VAL A 7 -0.42 4.07 -2.79
C VAL A 7 -1.09 5.44 -2.93
N ALA A 8 -1.97 5.61 -3.91
CA ALA A 8 -2.63 6.89 -4.17
C ALA A 8 -3.53 7.35 -3.02
N SER A 9 -4.15 6.41 -2.30
CA SER A 9 -5.01 6.73 -1.15
C SER A 9 -4.23 7.43 -0.02
N VAL A 10 -3.03 6.92 0.30
CA VAL A 10 -2.16 7.49 1.33
C VAL A 10 -1.65 8.87 0.91
N ILE A 11 -1.26 9.03 -0.37
CA ILE A 11 -0.85 10.33 -0.91
C ILE A 11 -1.99 11.34 -0.78
N THR A 12 -3.21 10.95 -1.14
CA THR A 12 -4.39 11.82 -1.07
C THR A 12 -4.69 12.24 0.37
N PHE A 13 -4.54 11.32 1.34
CA PHE A 13 -4.64 11.67 2.77
C PHE A 13 -3.57 12.69 3.18
N LEU A 14 -2.30 12.45 2.82
CA LEU A 14 -1.19 13.35 3.17
C LEU A 14 -1.32 14.75 2.57
N LEU A 15 -2.02 14.90 1.45
CA LEU A 15 -2.34 16.19 0.83
C LEU A 15 -3.62 16.85 1.38
N SER A 16 -4.39 16.13 2.20
CA SER A 16 -5.63 16.64 2.77
C SER A 16 -5.38 17.48 4.04
N PRO A 17 -6.35 18.33 4.48
CA PRO A 17 -6.26 19.00 5.77
C PRO A 17 -6.12 18.07 6.98
N GLY A 18 -6.54 16.80 6.85
CA GLY A 18 -6.43 15.79 7.91
C GLY A 18 -4.98 15.44 8.27
N ALA A 19 -4.01 15.76 7.41
CA ALA A 19 -2.60 15.49 7.63
C ALA A 19 -1.80 16.73 8.12
N ALA A 20 -2.48 17.80 8.56
CA ALA A 20 -1.83 19.07 8.92
C ALA A 20 -0.72 18.96 9.99
N PHE A 21 -0.70 17.89 10.78
CA PHE A 21 0.30 17.64 11.81
C PHE A 21 1.25 16.47 11.49
N VAL A 22 1.26 15.99 10.24
CA VAL A 22 2.15 14.92 9.76
C VAL A 22 3.23 15.53 8.87
N THR A 23 4.49 15.52 9.31
CA THR A 23 5.61 16.07 8.54
C THR A 23 6.93 15.37 8.87
N GLY A 24 7.90 15.44 7.95
CA GLY A 24 9.27 14.95 8.17
C GLY A 24 9.43 13.44 8.26
N ILE A 25 8.43 12.66 7.81
CA ILE A 25 8.45 11.19 7.84
C ILE A 25 8.44 10.59 6.44
N THR A 26 8.90 9.35 6.35
CA THR A 26 8.64 8.46 5.20
C THR A 26 7.57 7.45 5.61
N VAL A 27 6.56 7.26 4.77
CA VAL A 27 5.49 6.27 4.99
C VAL A 27 5.73 5.09 4.06
N GLN A 28 5.98 3.91 4.63
CA GLN A 28 6.09 2.66 3.88
C GLN A 28 4.70 2.14 3.50
N ILE A 29 4.53 1.80 2.21
CA ILE A 29 3.28 1.27 1.64
C ILE A 29 3.63 -0.03 0.89
N ASP A 30 3.87 -1.10 1.63
CA ASP A 30 4.43 -2.35 1.08
C ASP A 30 3.79 -3.62 1.64
N GLY A 31 2.68 -3.51 2.36
CA GLY A 31 2.03 -4.64 3.02
C GLY A 31 2.85 -5.25 4.17
N GLY A 32 3.85 -4.53 4.70
CA GLY A 32 4.70 -4.98 5.80
C GLY A 32 5.90 -5.82 5.37
N VAL A 33 6.16 -5.96 4.07
CA VAL A 33 7.25 -6.78 3.53
C VAL A 33 8.61 -6.34 4.09
N SER A 34 8.85 -5.03 4.22
CA SER A 34 10.11 -4.50 4.76
C SER A 34 10.34 -4.85 6.24
N LEU A 35 9.30 -5.26 6.97
CA LEU A 35 9.40 -5.69 8.36
C LEU A 35 9.62 -7.20 8.50
N GLY A 36 9.51 -7.96 7.40
CA GLY A 36 9.72 -9.40 7.39
C GLY A 36 11.18 -9.75 7.64
N GLY A 37 11.46 -10.39 8.77
CA GLY A 37 12.79 -10.93 9.13
C GLY A 37 12.78 -12.46 9.21
N SER A 38 13.92 -13.10 8.95
CA SER A 38 14.03 -14.57 8.98
C SER A 38 13.72 -15.20 10.34
N ALA A 39 13.90 -14.43 11.42
CA ALA A 39 13.68 -14.86 12.79
C ALA A 39 12.19 -15.04 13.15
N PHE A 40 11.29 -14.32 12.48
CA PHE A 40 9.86 -14.35 12.76
C PHE A 40 9.07 -14.45 11.45
N LYS A 41 8.70 -15.68 11.08
CA LYS A 41 7.86 -15.91 9.92
C LYS A 41 6.43 -15.46 10.21
N THR A 42 5.91 -14.58 9.37
CA THR A 42 4.50 -14.23 9.34
C THR A 42 3.69 -15.47 8.98
N ALA A 43 2.58 -15.71 9.70
CA ALA A 43 1.66 -16.78 9.34
C ALA A 43 0.94 -16.45 8.03
N ASP A 44 0.79 -17.45 7.16
CA ASP A 44 0.01 -17.29 5.93
C ASP A 44 -1.45 -16.97 6.23
N HIS A 45 -2.02 -16.10 5.42
CA HIS A 45 -3.44 -15.76 5.46
C HIS A 45 -3.87 -15.15 4.12
N ASP A 46 -5.17 -15.12 3.88
CA ASP A 46 -5.82 -14.54 2.70
C ASP A 46 -6.52 -13.20 2.99
N ARG A 47 -6.39 -12.66 4.21
CA ARG A 47 -7.12 -11.44 4.61
C ARG A 47 -6.63 -10.13 3.98
N SER A 48 -5.44 -10.11 3.39
CA SER A 48 -4.95 -8.94 2.66
C SER A 48 -5.55 -8.95 1.26
N GLN A 49 -6.64 -8.19 1.09
CA GLN A 49 -7.33 -8.06 -0.19
C GLN A 49 -6.94 -6.74 -0.86
N PRO A 50 -6.58 -6.73 -2.15
CA PRO A 50 -6.16 -5.52 -2.83
C PRO A 50 -7.28 -4.49 -2.92
N PHE A 51 -6.97 -3.21 -2.68
CA PHE A 51 -7.91 -2.12 -2.92
C PHE A 51 -7.79 -1.60 -4.36
N GLN A 52 -8.86 -1.74 -5.15
CA GLN A 52 -8.94 -1.25 -6.54
C GLN A 52 -9.86 -0.02 -6.63
N GLY A 53 -9.33 1.12 -6.23
CA GLY A 53 -10.09 2.38 -6.17
C GLY A 53 -10.30 3.10 -7.50
N PHE A 54 -9.57 2.73 -8.57
CA PHE A 54 -9.62 3.42 -9.84
C PHE A 54 -10.45 2.69 -10.89
N HIS A 55 -11.40 3.40 -11.48
CA HIS A 55 -12.26 2.89 -12.56
C HIS A 55 -11.52 2.48 -13.84
N ARG A 56 -10.22 2.81 -13.98
CA ARG A 56 -9.37 2.46 -15.13
C ARG A 56 -8.18 1.58 -14.75
N ALA A 57 -8.17 1.01 -13.53
CA ALA A 57 -7.15 0.06 -13.13
C ALA A 57 -7.17 -1.13 -14.09
N ILE A 58 -6.04 -1.41 -14.75
CA ILE A 58 -5.87 -2.55 -15.64
C ILE A 58 -4.52 -3.20 -15.37
N LYS A 59 -4.51 -4.53 -15.18
CA LYS A 59 -3.26 -5.28 -15.03
C LYS A 59 -2.50 -5.24 -16.39
N PRO A 60 -1.25 -4.75 -16.43
CA PRO A 60 -0.48 -4.74 -17.66
C PRO A 60 -0.26 -6.15 -18.21
N LYS A 61 -0.34 -6.33 -19.54
CA LYS A 61 -0.12 -7.64 -20.20
C LYS A 61 1.24 -8.28 -19.93
N VAL A 62 2.26 -7.47 -19.62
CA VAL A 62 3.59 -7.96 -19.27
C VAL A 62 3.65 -8.57 -17.85
N LEU A 63 2.66 -8.26 -17.02
CA LEU A 63 2.53 -8.75 -15.65
C LEU A 63 1.39 -9.76 -15.48
N SER A 64 0.60 -10.00 -16.53
CA SER A 64 -0.58 -10.87 -16.50
C SER A 64 -0.20 -12.34 -16.48
#